data_AF-A0A5E4PGI9-F1
#
_entry.id   AF-A0A5E4PGI9-F1
#
_cell.length_a   1.000
_cell.length_b   1.000
_cell.length_c   1.000
_cell.angle_alpha   90.00
_cell.angle_beta   90.00
_cell.angle_gamma   90.00
#
_symmetry.space_group_name_H-M   'P 1'
#
loop_
_entity.id
_entity.type
_entity.pdbx_description
1 polymer ?
#
loop_
_entity_poly.entity_id
_entity_poly.type
_entity_poly.pdbx_seq_one_letter_code
_entity_poly.pdbx_strand_id
1 'polypeptide(L)'
;MCHQMNGEGLSYSYPALRGSRVVAAPLNETIAYVMRGVPGAAMQPFGDILDDTTLAAIITYIRNAWGNDNLNQHQNFSLTASPQDIAAARRGFSSS
;
A
#
# COMPACT_ATOMS: atom_id res chain seq x y z
N MET A 1 5.96 3.06 15.41
CA MET A 1 5.83 2.12 14.28
C MET A 1 4.49 1.40 14.39
N CYS A 2 3.62 1.43 13.36
CA CYS A 2 2.21 0.99 13.45
C CYS A 2 2.00 -0.48 13.01
N HIS A 3 2.40 -0.85 11.79
CA HIS A 3 2.20 -2.19 11.24
C HIS A 3 3.20 -3.25 11.73
N GLN A 4 4.12 -2.85 12.60
CA GLN A 4 5.25 -3.65 13.11
C GLN A 4 6.20 -4.14 12.02
N MET A 5 7.37 -4.63 12.43
CA MET A 5 8.41 -5.11 11.51
C MET A 5 8.01 -6.40 10.80
N ASN A 6 7.16 -7.23 11.42
CA ASN A 6 6.70 -8.51 10.88
C ASN A 6 5.32 -8.42 10.17
N GLY A 7 4.79 -7.21 10.01
CA GLY A 7 3.52 -6.93 9.34
C GLY A 7 2.27 -7.34 10.12
N GLU A 8 2.38 -7.73 11.39
CA GLU A 8 1.23 -8.19 12.18
C GLU A 8 0.38 -7.05 12.76
N GLY A 9 0.88 -5.81 12.72
CA GLY A 9 0.20 -4.69 13.35
C GLY A 9 0.12 -4.84 14.87
N LEU A 10 -0.88 -4.17 15.47
CA LEU A 10 -1.20 -4.33 16.88
C LEU A 10 -2.70 -4.59 16.98
N SER A 11 -3.08 -5.68 17.64
CA SER A 11 -4.48 -6.06 17.83
C SER A 11 -5.34 -4.86 18.23
N TYR A 12 -6.51 -4.76 17.61
CA TYR A 12 -7.52 -3.69 17.79
C TYR A 12 -7.11 -2.28 17.33
N SER A 13 -5.82 -1.94 17.21
CA SER A 13 -5.36 -0.57 16.92
C SER A 13 -4.79 -0.40 15.52
N TYR A 14 -4.02 -1.37 15.02
CA TYR A 14 -3.41 -1.32 13.69
C TYR A 14 -3.56 -2.67 12.98
N PRO A 15 -4.18 -2.70 11.79
CA PRO A 15 -4.41 -3.94 11.08
C PRO A 15 -3.10 -4.56 10.61
N ALA A 16 -3.10 -5.89 10.52
CA ALA A 16 -2.01 -6.65 9.90
C ALA A 16 -1.93 -6.33 8.40
N LEU A 17 -0.71 -6.13 7.92
CA LEU A 17 -0.39 -6.14 6.48
C LEU A 17 -0.09 -7.55 5.99
N ARG A 18 0.34 -8.46 6.89
CA ARG A 18 0.52 -9.88 6.61
C ARG A 18 -0.79 -10.52 6.17
N GLY A 19 -0.78 -11.16 5.00
CA GLY A 19 -1.96 -11.80 4.40
C GLY A 19 -3.12 -10.83 4.14
N SER A 20 -2.84 -9.54 4.00
CA SER A 20 -3.89 -8.52 3.93
C SER A 20 -4.55 -8.50 2.56
N ARG A 21 -5.89 -8.60 2.53
CA ARG A 21 -6.69 -8.43 1.30
C ARG A 21 -6.60 -7.02 0.72
N VAL A 22 -6.26 -6.02 1.54
CA VAL A 22 -6.06 -4.63 1.09
C VAL A 22 -4.71 -4.47 0.39
N VAL A 23 -3.68 -5.17 0.88
CA VAL A 23 -2.38 -5.22 0.22
C VAL A 23 -2.43 -6.11 -1.03
N ALA A 24 -3.23 -7.17 -0.99
CA ALA A 24 -3.51 -8.07 -2.11
C ALA A 24 -4.74 -7.65 -2.94
N ALA A 25 -4.96 -6.36 -3.10
CA ALA A 25 -5.99 -5.77 -3.97
C ALA A 25 -5.38 -5.36 -5.33
N PRO A 26 -6.20 -4.92 -6.32
CA PRO A 26 -5.69 -4.25 -7.50
C PRO A 26 -4.70 -3.15 -7.14
N LEU A 27 -3.62 -3.01 -7.93
CA LEU A 27 -2.47 -2.17 -7.57
C LEU A 27 -2.87 -0.71 -7.25
N ASN A 28 -3.78 -0.14 -8.03
CA ASN A 28 -4.29 1.22 -7.85
C ASN A 28 -5.00 1.42 -6.51
N GLU A 29 -5.67 0.39 -5.97
CA GLU A 29 -6.32 0.47 -4.67
C GLU A 29 -5.29 0.51 -3.53
N THR A 30 -4.27 -0.37 -3.58
CA THR A 30 -3.18 -0.34 -2.60
C THR A 30 -2.43 1.00 -2.66
N ILE A 31 -2.17 1.53 -3.86
CA ILE A 31 -1.59 2.86 -4.04
C ILE A 31 -2.46 3.94 -3.38
N ALA A 32 -3.78 3.91 -3.61
CA ALA A 32 -4.70 4.90 -3.05
C ALA A 32 -4.71 4.88 -1.51
N TYR A 33 -4.70 3.70 -0.87
CA TYR A 33 -4.63 3.60 0.60
C TYR A 33 -3.36 4.23 1.17
N VAL A 34 -2.20 3.95 0.56
CA VAL A 34 -0.92 4.51 1.03
C VAL A 34 -0.89 6.02 0.80
N MET A 35 -1.33 6.49 -0.36
CA MET A 35 -1.25 7.90 -0.72
C MET A 35 -2.25 8.77 0.04
N ARG A 36 -3.49 8.29 0.24
CA ARG A 36 -4.58 9.07 0.84
C ARG A 36 -4.78 8.79 2.33
N GLY A 37 -4.12 7.79 2.87
CA GLY A 37 -4.38 7.31 4.21
C GLY A 37 -5.79 6.73 4.33
N VAL A 38 -6.26 6.61 5.56
CA VAL A 38 -7.60 6.10 5.86
C VAL A 38 -8.36 7.14 6.71
N PRO A 39 -9.41 7.78 6.16
CA PRO A 39 -10.21 8.75 6.90
C PRO A 39 -10.73 8.19 8.22
N GLY A 40 -10.57 8.97 9.31
CA GLY A 40 -10.99 8.55 10.65
C GLY A 40 -10.06 7.54 11.34
N ALA A 41 -8.95 7.14 10.71
CA ALA A 41 -7.93 6.29 11.31
C ALA A 41 -6.59 7.03 11.46
N ALA A 42 -5.67 6.43 12.21
CA ALA A 42 -4.33 6.97 12.43
C ALA A 42 -3.39 6.86 11.21
N MET A 43 -3.79 6.15 10.15
CA MET A 43 -3.01 6.04 8.92
C MET A 43 -3.15 7.34 8.10
N GLN A 44 -2.18 8.23 8.27
CA GLN A 44 -2.09 9.50 7.54
C GLN A 44 -1.84 9.29 6.03
N PRO A 45 -2.20 10.27 5.17
CA PRO A 45 -1.82 10.27 3.77
C PRO A 45 -0.31 10.43 3.60
N PHE A 46 0.34 9.49 2.90
CA PHE A 46 1.78 9.59 2.60
C PHE A 46 2.08 10.18 1.22
N GLY A 47 1.04 10.45 0.42
CA GLY A 47 1.17 10.99 -0.93
C GLY A 47 2.03 12.25 -0.94
N ASP A 48 1.71 13.24 -0.11
CA ASP A 48 2.43 14.53 -0.14
C ASP A 48 3.72 14.54 0.70
N ILE A 49 4.03 13.43 1.38
CA ILE A 49 5.16 13.31 2.30
C ILE A 49 6.34 12.58 1.65
N LEU A 50 6.06 11.56 0.85
CA LEU A 50 7.06 10.68 0.24
C LEU A 50 7.10 10.88 -1.28
N ASP A 51 8.28 10.70 -1.89
CA ASP A 51 8.42 10.73 -3.34
C ASP A 51 7.92 9.43 -4.02
N ASP A 52 7.77 9.49 -5.35
CA ASP A 52 7.21 8.39 -6.14
C ASP A 52 8.04 7.11 -6.07
N THR A 53 9.36 7.25 -5.98
CA THR A 53 10.30 6.13 -5.86
C THR A 53 10.12 5.40 -4.52
N THR A 54 10.05 6.15 -3.43
CA THR A 54 9.88 5.62 -2.08
C THR A 54 8.52 4.96 -1.91
N LEU A 55 7.46 5.59 -2.41
CA LEU A 55 6.11 5.01 -2.41
C LEU A 55 6.06 3.70 -3.21
N ALA A 56 6.61 3.69 -4.42
CA ALA A 56 6.69 2.50 -5.26
C ALA A 56 7.46 1.36 -4.58
N ALA A 57 8.59 1.67 -3.93
CA ALA A 57 9.40 0.69 -3.21
C ALA A 57 8.67 0.11 -1.99
N ILE A 58 8.03 0.94 -1.17
CA ILE A 58 7.25 0.48 0.00
C ILE A 58 6.08 -0.39 -0.43
N ILE A 59 5.33 0.03 -1.45
CA ILE A 59 4.19 -0.73 -1.97
C ILE A 59 4.64 -2.07 -2.54
N THR A 60 5.73 -2.09 -3.30
CA THR A 60 6.32 -3.33 -3.80
C THR A 60 6.74 -4.24 -2.64
N TYR A 61 7.39 -3.69 -1.61
CA TYR A 61 7.79 -4.46 -0.45
C TYR A 61 6.59 -5.12 0.25
N ILE A 62 5.55 -4.35 0.61
CA ILE A 62 4.41 -4.91 1.34
C ILE A 62 3.64 -5.94 0.49
N ARG A 63 3.60 -5.77 -0.84
CA ARG A 63 2.95 -6.72 -1.76
C ARG A 63 3.71 -8.03 -1.93
N ASN A 64 5.01 -8.05 -1.64
CA ASN A 64 5.83 -9.26 -1.69
C ASN A 64 6.14 -9.85 -0.31
N ALA A 65 5.88 -9.10 0.76
CA ALA A 65 6.15 -9.54 2.12
C ALA A 65 5.01 -10.41 2.67
N TRP A 66 5.37 -11.29 3.60
CA TRP A 66 4.43 -11.93 4.52
C TRP A 66 3.28 -12.72 3.85
N GLY A 67 3.56 -13.35 2.71
CA GLY A 67 2.60 -14.17 1.95
C GLY A 67 1.67 -13.37 1.03
N ASN A 68 1.82 -12.04 0.97
CA ASN A 68 1.05 -11.22 0.05
C ASN A 68 1.42 -11.44 -1.42
N ASP A 69 2.65 -11.90 -1.68
CA ASP A 69 3.12 -12.29 -3.02
C ASP A 69 2.24 -13.40 -3.58
N ASN A 70 2.06 -14.46 -2.80
CA ASN A 70 1.24 -15.60 -3.18
C ASN A 70 -0.23 -15.19 -3.38
N LEU A 71 -0.79 -14.37 -2.48
CA LEU A 71 -2.15 -13.85 -2.63
C LEU A 71 -2.31 -13.02 -3.91
N ASN A 72 -1.38 -12.10 -4.18
CA ASN A 72 -1.41 -11.27 -5.38
C ASN A 72 -1.30 -12.12 -6.66
N GLN A 73 -0.39 -13.09 -6.69
CA GLN A 73 -0.24 -14.02 -7.82
C GLN A 73 -1.52 -14.84 -8.06
N HIS A 74 -2.14 -15.37 -7.00
CA HIS A 74 -3.39 -16.12 -7.12
C HIS A 74 -4.57 -15.27 -7.62
N GLN A 75 -4.55 -13.97 -7.35
CA GLN A 75 -5.54 -13.02 -7.88
C GLN A 75 -5.14 -12.39 -9.22
N ASN A 76 -3.97 -12.75 -9.77
CA ASN A 76 -3.38 -12.14 -10.97
C ASN A 76 -3.23 -10.61 -10.86
N PHE A 77 -2.87 -10.11 -9.68
CA PHE A 77 -2.55 -8.70 -9.44
C PHE A 77 -1.04 -8.46 -9.48
N SER A 78 -0.64 -7.24 -9.86
CA SER A 78 0.78 -6.87 -9.95
C SER A 78 1.48 -7.05 -8.61
N LEU A 79 2.72 -7.56 -8.61
CA LEU A 79 3.56 -7.63 -7.41
C LEU A 79 4.34 -6.35 -7.17
N THR A 80 4.54 -5.56 -8.21
CA THR A 80 5.38 -4.37 -8.19
C THR A 80 4.56 -3.12 -8.46
N ALA A 81 4.97 -2.03 -7.83
CA ALA A 81 4.61 -0.68 -8.21
C ALA A 81 5.85 -0.02 -8.83
N SER A 82 5.64 0.74 -9.90
CA SER A 82 6.67 1.61 -10.49
C SER A 82 6.46 3.06 -10.06
N PRO A 83 7.50 3.92 -10.10
CA PRO A 83 7.32 5.36 -9.91
C PRO A 83 6.29 5.96 -10.89
N GLN A 84 6.17 5.40 -12.09
CA GLN A 84 5.19 5.84 -13.09
C GLN A 84 3.75 5.58 -12.64
N ASP A 85 3.48 4.46 -11.96
CA ASP A 85 2.16 4.15 -11.39
C ASP A 85 1.78 5.18 -10.32
N ILE A 86 2.73 5.56 -9.47
CA ILE A 86 2.51 6.57 -8.43
C ILE A 86 2.29 7.95 -9.04
N ALA A 87 3.12 8.34 -10.01
CA ALA A 87 2.98 9.61 -10.72
C ALA A 87 1.62 9.69 -11.46
N ALA A 88 1.15 8.58 -12.04
CA ALA A 88 -0.17 8.51 -12.64
C ALA A 88 -1.29 8.69 -11.61
N ALA A 89 -1.20 8.02 -10.46
CA ALA A 89 -2.15 8.17 -9.37
C ALA A 89 -2.21 9.62 -8.84
N ARG A 90 -1.05 10.26 -8.62
CA ARG A 90 -0.99 11.69 -8.23
C ARG A 90 -1.75 12.60 -9.18
N ARG A 91 -1.48 12.48 -10.47
CA ARG A 91 -2.15 13.30 -11.50
C ARG A 91 -3.66 13.10 -11.46
N GLY A 92 -4.12 11.85 -11.27
CA GLY A 92 -5.54 11.54 -11.13
C GLY A 92 -6.18 12.12 -9.87
N PHE A 93 -5.44 12.23 -8.77
CA PHE A 93 -5.92 12.84 -7.54
C PHE A 93 -5.95 14.37 -7.60
N SER A 94 -5.00 15.01 -8.28
CA SER A 94 -4.98 16.48 -8.43
C SER A 94 -6.07 17.02 -9.35
N SER A 95 -6.72 16.17 -10.14
CA SER A 95 -7.81 16.53 -11.04
C SER A 95 -9.22 16.27 -10.46
N SER A 96 -9.32 15.91 -9.18
CA SER A 96 -10.57 15.59 -8.47
C SER A 96 -10.84 16.59 -7.36
#